data_AF-A0AAX4KDS2-F1
#
_entry.id   AF-A0AAX4KDS2-F1
#
_cell.length_a   1.000
_cell.length_b   1.000
_cell.length_c   1.000
_cell.angle_alpha   90.00
_cell.angle_beta   90.00
_cell.angle_gamma   90.00
#
_symmetry.space_group_name_H-M   'P 1'
#
loop_
_entity.id
_entity.type
_entity.pdbx_description
1 polymer ?
#
loop_
_entity_poly.entity_id
_entity_poly.type
_entity_poly.pdbx_seq_one_letter_code
_entity_poly.pdbx_strand_id
1 'polypeptide(L)'
;MAFEMECSECAKFFPKSLASSSKPLRTLKLAHLQGVNQDVTLIKELRNRDVYFSHCLRTLYVKIDGDTDGIASLEKIAEDLPHLQTLVLSSFSRGLGPCHLFAHTNSLSDLSWAFELCCDGYYDHPMDPESIQSFPVDSCWSSFLKTLAKFKHLKSLDLTIDVIICDEPLSDAHQNRNLKRSTMEAQNLARRGQPSRNDFLLSAMKAAAVLMVEHVPTLESGYLWSLRFNRVYPADDDRSYRYFWKRESSEDGNWDVTISDTIERFHDRAMINEDGSA
;
A
#
# COMPACT_ATOMS: atom_id res chain seq x y z
N MET A 1 -20.61 9.92 10.60
CA MET A 1 -21.38 9.04 9.71
C MET A 1 -20.40 8.49 8.70
N ALA A 2 -20.47 7.19 8.45
CA ALA A 2 -19.69 6.49 7.44
C ALA A 2 -20.67 5.87 6.44
N PHE A 3 -20.34 5.93 5.16
CA PHE A 3 -21.08 5.24 4.11
C PHE A 3 -20.13 4.33 3.34
N GLU A 4 -20.60 3.11 3.12
CA GLU A 4 -19.97 2.12 2.27
C GLU A 4 -20.92 1.83 1.11
N MET A 5 -20.35 1.74 -0.09
CA MET A 5 -21.09 1.51 -1.30
C MET A 5 -20.37 0.47 -2.16
N GLU A 6 -21.09 -0.58 -2.53
CA GLU A 6 -20.56 -1.69 -3.33
C GLU A 6 -21.18 -1.78 -4.73
N CYS A 7 -22.41 -1.29 -4.90
CA CYS A 7 -23.09 -1.19 -6.19
C CYS A 7 -22.85 0.17 -6.88
N SER A 8 -22.26 0.15 -8.08
CA SER A 8 -21.99 1.36 -8.89
C SER A 8 -23.27 2.10 -9.30
N GLU A 9 -24.38 1.39 -9.52
CA GLU A 9 -25.67 2.04 -9.79
C GLU A 9 -26.20 2.75 -8.54
N CYS A 10 -26.06 2.16 -7.34
CA CYS A 10 -26.42 2.83 -6.10
C CYS A 10 -25.60 4.12 -5.90
N ALA A 11 -24.31 4.10 -6.27
CA ALA A 11 -23.41 5.26 -6.15
C ALA A 11 -23.96 6.48 -6.91
N LYS A 12 -24.56 6.28 -8.08
CA LYS A 12 -25.18 7.35 -8.88
C LYS A 12 -26.39 8.01 -8.20
N PHE A 13 -27.09 7.27 -7.33
CA PHE A 13 -28.25 7.78 -6.60
C PHE A 13 -27.89 8.31 -5.21
N PHE A 14 -26.71 7.96 -4.68
CA PHE A 14 -26.30 8.36 -3.35
C PHE A 14 -26.26 9.87 -3.13
N PRO A 15 -25.69 10.69 -4.04
CA PRO A 15 -25.76 12.15 -3.91
C PRO A 15 -27.21 12.66 -3.86
N LYS A 16 -28.13 11.98 -4.55
CA LYS A 16 -29.57 12.29 -4.56
C LYS A 16 -30.27 11.99 -3.23
N SER A 17 -29.76 11.01 -2.50
CA SER A 17 -30.34 10.51 -1.25
C SER A 17 -29.89 11.27 0.00
N LEU A 18 -28.77 12.00 -0.07
CA LEU A 18 -28.30 12.83 1.05
C LEU A 18 -29.20 14.04 1.22
N ALA A 19 -29.95 14.07 2.32
CA ALA A 19 -30.73 15.23 2.71
C ALA A 19 -29.81 16.37 3.19
N SER A 20 -30.18 17.61 2.87
CA SER A 20 -29.47 18.83 3.26
C SER A 20 -29.39 19.08 4.78
N SER A 21 -30.14 18.31 5.59
CA SER A 21 -30.13 18.33 7.06
C SER A 21 -29.40 17.14 7.68
N SER A 22 -28.74 16.29 6.88
CA SER A 22 -28.01 15.14 7.40
C SER A 22 -26.74 15.56 8.17
N LYS A 23 -26.33 14.72 9.13
CA LYS A 23 -25.05 14.94 9.84
C LYS A 23 -23.90 14.92 8.83
N PRO A 24 -22.86 15.76 9.00
CA PRO A 24 -21.76 15.85 8.06
C PRO A 24 -21.10 14.48 7.84
N LEU A 25 -20.94 14.12 6.57
CA LEU A 25 -20.25 12.91 6.15
C LEU A 25 -18.75 13.09 6.42
N ARG A 26 -18.18 12.20 7.25
CA ARG A 26 -16.76 12.25 7.65
C ARG A 26 -15.94 11.14 7.01
N THR A 27 -16.58 10.04 6.66
CA THR A 27 -15.93 8.85 6.12
C THR A 27 -16.72 8.37 4.91
N LEU A 28 -16.04 8.21 3.78
CA LEU A 28 -16.62 7.69 2.54
C LEU A 28 -15.76 6.53 2.05
N LYS A 29 -16.37 5.36 1.87
CA LYS A 29 -15.73 4.19 1.28
C LYS A 29 -16.32 3.92 -0.09
N LEU A 30 -15.47 4.05 -1.12
CA LEU A 30 -15.77 3.79 -2.52
C LEU A 30 -15.05 2.49 -2.91
N ALA A 31 -15.73 1.37 -2.75
CA ALA A 31 -15.17 0.03 -2.96
C ALA A 31 -15.66 -0.60 -4.29
N HIS A 32 -15.94 0.22 -5.30
CA HIS A 32 -16.53 -0.25 -6.56
C HIS A 32 -15.50 -0.82 -7.55
N LEU A 33 -15.95 -1.75 -8.39
CA LEU A 33 -15.16 -2.38 -9.46
C LEU A 33 -14.96 -1.50 -10.71
N GLN A 34 -15.51 -0.28 -10.76
CA GLN A 34 -15.58 0.52 -11.99
C GLN A 34 -14.53 1.65 -12.11
N GLY A 35 -13.52 1.67 -11.22
CA GLY A 35 -12.30 2.48 -11.35
C GLY A 35 -12.42 3.94 -10.86
N VAL A 36 -11.26 4.58 -10.63
CA VAL A 36 -11.11 5.89 -9.95
C VAL A 36 -11.87 7.03 -10.63
N ASN A 37 -12.03 6.98 -11.96
CA ASN A 37 -12.69 8.05 -12.72
C ASN A 37 -14.15 8.25 -12.29
N GLN A 38 -14.83 7.18 -11.89
CA GLN A 38 -16.21 7.28 -11.38
C GLN A 38 -16.24 7.87 -9.97
N ASP A 39 -15.26 7.52 -9.14
CA ASP A 39 -15.11 8.07 -7.79
C ASP A 39 -14.92 9.58 -7.82
N VAL A 40 -14.08 10.09 -8.73
CA VAL A 40 -13.91 11.54 -8.96
C VAL A 40 -15.23 12.21 -9.32
N THR A 41 -16.00 11.59 -10.22
CA THR A 41 -17.29 12.13 -10.65
C THR A 41 -18.28 12.20 -9.49
N LEU A 42 -18.35 11.14 -8.68
CA LEU A 42 -19.17 11.08 -7.49
C LEU A 42 -18.78 12.14 -6.45
N ILE A 43 -17.48 12.26 -6.14
CA ILE A 43 -16.95 13.26 -5.20
C ILE A 43 -17.33 14.67 -5.65
N LYS A 44 -17.19 14.96 -6.95
CA LYS A 44 -17.58 16.24 -7.52
C LYS A 44 -19.09 16.50 -7.37
N GLU A 45 -19.94 15.51 -7.62
CA GLU A 45 -21.38 15.64 -7.44
C GLU A 45 -21.77 15.87 -5.97
N LEU A 46 -21.13 15.16 -5.03
CA LEU A 46 -21.34 15.32 -3.59
C LEU A 46 -20.96 16.74 -3.14
N ARG A 47 -19.80 17.24 -3.58
CA ARG A 47 -19.36 18.61 -3.30
C ARG A 47 -20.32 19.66 -3.85
N ASN A 48 -20.86 19.46 -5.05
CA ASN A 48 -21.79 20.41 -5.66
C ASN A 48 -23.13 20.49 -4.92
N ARG A 49 -23.52 19.42 -4.22
CA ARG A 49 -24.77 19.36 -3.44
C ARG A 49 -24.63 19.89 -2.03
N ASP A 50 -23.49 19.63 -1.40
CA ASP A 50 -23.19 20.08 -0.05
C ASP A 50 -21.85 20.82 -0.03
N VAL A 51 -21.92 22.15 0.12
CA VAL A 51 -20.76 23.05 0.18
C VAL A 51 -19.83 22.69 1.36
N TYR A 52 -20.37 22.06 2.41
CA TYR A 52 -19.59 21.64 3.57
C TYR A 52 -19.00 20.24 3.42
N PHE A 53 -19.37 19.47 2.38
CA PHE A 53 -18.89 18.10 2.18
C PHE A 53 -17.36 18.01 2.18
N SER A 54 -16.70 18.83 1.36
CA SER A 54 -15.23 18.86 1.24
C SER A 54 -14.53 19.31 2.54
N HIS A 55 -15.21 20.08 3.38
CA HIS A 55 -14.71 20.53 4.67
C HIS A 55 -14.91 19.51 5.78
N CYS A 56 -15.89 18.61 5.62
CA CYS A 56 -16.29 17.65 6.63
C CYS A 56 -15.69 16.25 6.41
N LEU A 57 -15.44 15.87 5.16
CA LEU A 57 -14.84 14.58 4.85
C LEU A 57 -13.40 14.54 5.38
N ARG A 58 -13.08 13.48 6.12
CA ARG A 58 -11.79 13.26 6.78
C ARG A 58 -11.12 11.99 6.31
N THR A 59 -11.92 10.96 6.02
CA THR A 59 -11.44 9.65 5.60
C THR A 59 -12.06 9.28 4.27
N LEU A 60 -11.21 8.90 3.32
CA LEU A 60 -11.62 8.42 2.00
C LEU A 60 -10.94 7.07 1.75
N TYR A 61 -11.75 6.07 1.41
CA TYR A 61 -11.27 4.81 0.86
C TYR A 61 -11.60 4.83 -0.62
N VAL A 62 -10.59 4.69 -1.46
CA VAL A 62 -10.74 4.61 -2.91
C VAL A 62 -9.91 3.46 -3.44
N LYS A 63 -10.39 2.90 -4.53
CA LYS A 63 -9.65 1.89 -5.27
C LYS A 63 -8.89 2.58 -6.40
N ILE A 64 -7.57 2.42 -6.44
CA ILE A 64 -6.75 2.91 -7.53
C ILE A 64 -6.39 1.76 -8.47
N ASP A 65 -6.74 1.95 -9.73
CA ASP A 65 -6.18 1.18 -10.82
C ASP A 65 -4.85 1.87 -11.20
N GLY A 66 -3.76 1.10 -11.26
CA GLY A 66 -2.41 1.61 -11.48
C GLY A 66 -2.15 2.07 -12.91
N ASP A 67 -3.06 2.83 -13.51
CA ASP A 67 -2.86 3.48 -14.81
C ASP A 67 -2.58 4.99 -14.64
N THR A 68 -2.14 5.65 -15.70
CA THR A 68 -1.92 7.11 -15.71
C THR A 68 -3.18 7.91 -15.36
N ASP A 69 -4.36 7.34 -15.64
CA ASP A 69 -5.65 7.93 -15.31
C ASP A 69 -5.93 7.89 -13.81
N GLY A 70 -5.39 6.90 -13.09
CA GLY A 70 -5.43 6.78 -11.63
C GLY A 70 -4.68 7.91 -10.94
N ILE A 71 -3.48 8.25 -11.40
CA ILE A 71 -2.71 9.40 -10.86
C ILE A 71 -3.45 10.71 -11.12
N ALA A 72 -3.91 10.96 -12.36
CA ALA A 72 -4.67 12.17 -12.71
C ALA A 72 -5.97 12.28 -11.90
N SER A 73 -6.59 11.14 -11.57
CA SER A 73 -7.79 11.09 -10.72
C SER A 73 -7.49 11.43 -9.27
N LEU A 74 -6.40 10.90 -8.71
CA LEU A 74 -5.93 11.28 -7.37
C LEU A 74 -5.65 12.77 -7.25
N GLU A 75 -5.09 13.39 -8.29
CA GLU A 75 -4.87 14.84 -8.31
C GLU A 75 -6.19 15.61 -8.17
N LYS A 76 -7.22 15.22 -8.93
CA LYS A 76 -8.55 15.82 -8.84
C LYS A 76 -9.17 15.61 -7.46
N ILE A 77 -8.98 14.43 -6.86
CA ILE A 77 -9.45 14.13 -5.50
C ILE A 77 -8.77 15.07 -4.49
N ALA A 78 -7.46 15.31 -4.61
CA ALA A 78 -6.74 16.24 -3.74
C ALA A 78 -7.28 17.68 -3.85
N GLU A 79 -7.62 18.11 -5.06
CA GLU A 79 -8.23 19.42 -5.32
C GLU A 79 -9.65 19.53 -4.74
N ASP A 80 -10.45 18.48 -4.89
CA ASP A 80 -11.85 18.46 -4.45
C ASP A 80 -12.00 18.26 -2.93
N LEU A 81 -11.02 17.63 -2.27
CA LEU A 81 -11.03 17.26 -0.85
C LEU A 81 -9.79 17.78 -0.09
N PRO A 82 -9.60 19.11 0.00
CA PRO A 82 -8.38 19.70 0.55
C PRO A 82 -8.14 19.39 2.03
N HIS A 83 -9.20 19.05 2.79
CA HIS A 83 -9.14 18.77 4.23
C HIS A 83 -9.12 17.27 4.58
N LEU A 84 -8.84 16.41 3.60
CA LEU A 84 -8.71 14.98 3.82
C LEU A 84 -7.54 14.69 4.77
N GLN A 85 -7.76 13.80 5.73
CA GLN A 85 -6.77 13.42 6.75
C GLN A 85 -6.31 11.97 6.63
N THR A 86 -7.19 11.09 6.16
CA THR A 86 -6.91 9.67 5.96
C THR A 86 -7.29 9.28 4.55
N LEU A 87 -6.34 8.71 3.83
CA LEU A 87 -6.53 8.15 2.51
C LEU A 87 -6.20 6.66 2.57
N VAL A 88 -7.13 5.82 2.13
CA VAL A 88 -6.92 4.38 2.02
C VAL A 88 -6.99 4.00 0.56
N LEU A 89 -5.87 3.51 0.04
CA LEU A 89 -5.68 3.14 -1.35
C LEU A 89 -5.60 1.63 -1.44
N SER A 90 -6.61 1.04 -2.06
CA SER A 90 -6.60 -0.38 -2.42
C SER A 90 -6.41 -0.53 -3.92
N SER A 91 -5.75 -1.59 -4.37
CA SER A 91 -5.67 -1.95 -5.78
C SER A 91 -6.20 -3.36 -5.94
N PHE A 92 -7.14 -3.57 -6.88
CA PHE A 92 -7.70 -4.88 -7.19
C PHE A 92 -7.99 -4.95 -8.69
N SER A 93 -6.98 -4.83 -9.55
CA SER A 93 -7.18 -5.13 -10.97
C SER A 93 -6.43 -6.40 -11.35
N ARG A 94 -7.19 -7.43 -11.71
CA ARG A 94 -6.68 -8.58 -12.45
C ARG A 94 -6.42 -8.13 -13.88
N GLY A 95 -5.14 -8.07 -14.25
CA GLY A 95 -4.71 -8.09 -15.63
C GLY A 95 -4.86 -6.77 -16.39
N LEU A 96 -4.07 -5.77 -16.01
CA LEU A 96 -3.63 -4.68 -16.89
C LEU A 96 -2.24 -4.23 -16.42
N GLY A 97 -1.19 -4.45 -17.21
CA GLY A 97 0.07 -3.69 -17.06
C GLY A 97 0.01 -2.38 -17.86
N PRO A 98 1.03 -1.49 -17.82
CA PRO A 98 2.07 -1.29 -16.82
C PRO A 98 2.06 0.19 -16.32
N CYS A 99 1.56 0.46 -15.12
CA CYS A 99 2.17 1.50 -14.26
C CYS A 99 2.29 0.93 -12.85
N HIS A 100 3.09 -0.12 -12.77
CA HIS A 100 3.59 -0.69 -11.54
C HIS A 100 4.57 0.32 -10.93
N LEU A 101 4.26 0.85 -9.74
CA LEU A 101 5.14 1.83 -9.12
C LEU A 101 6.27 1.09 -8.41
N PHE A 102 7.43 1.01 -9.06
CA PHE A 102 8.60 0.32 -8.53
C PHE A 102 9.50 1.23 -7.72
N ALA A 103 10.01 0.70 -6.61
CA ALA A 103 11.17 1.23 -5.90
C ALA A 103 12.06 0.09 -5.42
N HIS A 104 13.36 0.33 -5.37
CA HIS A 104 14.36 -0.66 -4.97
C HIS A 104 15.46 -0.01 -4.13
N THR A 105 16.36 -0.81 -3.58
CA THR A 105 17.48 -0.29 -2.79
C THR A 105 18.36 0.69 -3.57
N ASN A 106 19.10 1.52 -2.81
CA ASN A 106 19.89 2.64 -3.32
C ASN A 106 21.04 2.26 -4.26
N SER A 107 21.42 0.98 -4.33
CA SER A 107 22.49 0.50 -5.23
C SER A 107 22.10 -0.79 -5.93
N LEU A 108 22.31 -0.81 -7.25
CA LEU A 108 22.14 -1.99 -8.10
C LEU A 108 23.11 -3.13 -7.74
N SER A 109 24.24 -2.81 -7.10
CA SER A 109 25.21 -3.81 -6.61
C SER A 109 24.74 -4.52 -5.33
N ASP A 110 23.81 -3.91 -4.59
CA ASP A 110 23.37 -4.31 -3.25
C ASP A 110 21.84 -4.48 -3.22
N LEU A 111 21.28 -4.97 -4.32
CA LEU A 111 19.84 -5.15 -4.51
C LEU A 111 19.32 -6.31 -3.64
N SER A 112 19.03 -6.02 -2.38
CA SER A 112 18.47 -7.01 -1.44
C SER A 112 16.96 -7.14 -1.54
N TRP A 113 16.26 -6.06 -1.91
CA TRP A 113 14.81 -6.05 -2.11
C TRP A 113 14.40 -4.98 -3.14
N ALA A 114 13.23 -5.20 -3.72
CA ALA A 114 12.45 -4.22 -4.44
C ALA A 114 11.00 -4.28 -3.95
N PHE A 115 10.20 -3.28 -4.24
CA PHE A 115 8.77 -3.37 -4.06
C PHE A 115 8.05 -2.69 -5.21
N GLU A 116 6.80 -3.11 -5.36
CA GLU A 116 5.88 -2.64 -6.37
C GLU A 116 4.58 -2.22 -5.70
N LEU A 117 4.00 -1.13 -6.18
CA LEU A 117 2.61 -0.81 -5.91
C LEU A 117 1.78 -1.10 -7.14
N CYS A 118 0.67 -1.78 -6.91
CA CYS A 118 -0.30 -2.26 -7.89
C CYS A 118 0.05 -3.58 -8.57
N CYS A 119 -0.31 -4.72 -7.96
CA CYS A 119 -0.79 -5.84 -8.75
C CYS A 119 -1.72 -6.82 -8.01
N ASP A 120 -2.62 -7.44 -8.79
CA ASP A 120 -3.23 -8.76 -8.53
C ASP A 120 -2.48 -9.83 -9.37
N GLY A 121 -1.19 -9.58 -9.60
CA GLY A 121 -0.27 -10.35 -10.43
C GLY A 121 0.76 -11.04 -9.56
N TYR A 122 0.65 -12.35 -9.50
CA TYR A 122 1.49 -13.20 -8.67
C TYR A 122 2.87 -13.35 -9.31
N TYR A 123 3.91 -12.89 -8.61
CA TYR A 123 5.26 -13.42 -8.81
C TYR A 123 5.51 -14.51 -7.78
N ASP A 124 5.06 -15.73 -8.10
CA ASP A 124 5.26 -16.92 -7.26
C ASP A 124 6.72 -17.38 -7.20
N HIS A 125 7.61 -16.66 -7.87
CA HIS A 125 9.02 -17.03 -8.03
C HIS A 125 9.92 -15.86 -7.60
N PRO A 126 11.05 -16.17 -6.91
CA PRO A 126 12.09 -15.20 -6.64
C PRO A 126 12.59 -14.72 -8.00
N MET A 127 12.50 -13.42 -8.23
CA MET A 127 13.08 -12.84 -9.42
C MET A 127 14.57 -12.72 -9.26
N ASP A 128 15.30 -13.00 -10.33
CA ASP A 128 16.70 -12.64 -10.36
C ASP A 128 16.85 -11.09 -10.33
N PRO A 129 17.91 -10.58 -9.68
CA PRO A 129 18.20 -9.15 -9.66
C PRO A 129 18.26 -8.52 -11.06
N GLU A 130 18.70 -9.26 -12.08
CA GLU A 130 18.81 -8.79 -13.47
C GLU A 130 17.43 -8.51 -14.11
N SER A 131 16.41 -9.31 -13.80
CA SER A 131 15.02 -9.09 -14.22
C SER A 131 14.45 -7.87 -13.55
N ILE A 132 14.76 -7.64 -12.27
CA ILE A 132 14.32 -6.45 -11.54
C ILE A 132 14.99 -5.18 -12.11
N GLN A 133 16.25 -5.28 -12.55
CA GLN A 133 16.92 -4.18 -13.26
C GLN A 133 16.25 -3.81 -14.58
N SER A 134 15.55 -4.77 -15.21
CA SER A 134 14.77 -4.50 -16.42
C SER A 134 13.45 -3.80 -16.14
N PHE A 135 13.00 -3.75 -14.87
CA PHE A 135 11.86 -2.93 -14.52
C PHE A 135 12.21 -1.46 -14.70
N PRO A 136 11.38 -0.70 -15.42
CA PRO A 136 11.62 0.73 -15.56
C PRO A 136 11.57 1.34 -14.15
N VAL A 137 12.64 2.04 -13.75
CA VAL A 137 12.59 2.93 -12.58
C VAL A 137 11.51 3.97 -12.88
N ASP A 138 10.34 3.78 -12.30
CA ASP A 138 9.16 4.39 -12.87
C ASP A 138 9.05 5.87 -12.46
N SER A 139 9.08 6.76 -13.44
CA SER A 139 8.70 8.17 -13.28
C SER A 139 7.30 8.34 -12.67
N CYS A 140 6.45 7.32 -12.78
CA CYS A 140 5.14 7.27 -12.15
C CYS A 140 5.24 7.22 -10.62
N TRP A 141 6.27 6.62 -10.02
CA TRP A 141 6.42 6.61 -8.55
C TRP A 141 6.66 8.01 -8.01
N SER A 142 7.59 8.73 -8.65
CA SER A 142 7.83 10.14 -8.35
C SER A 142 6.59 11.00 -8.60
N SER A 143 5.81 10.70 -9.66
CA SER A 143 4.58 11.43 -9.97
C SER A 143 3.49 11.14 -8.93
N PHE A 144 3.33 9.90 -8.51
CA PHE A 144 2.42 9.49 -7.44
C PHE A 144 2.74 10.20 -6.12
N LEU A 145 4.02 10.23 -5.71
CA LEU A 145 4.44 10.93 -4.49
C LEU A 145 4.19 12.45 -4.59
N LYS A 146 4.45 13.06 -5.76
CA LYS A 146 4.10 14.46 -6.02
C LYS A 146 2.59 14.71 -5.94
N THR A 147 1.77 13.78 -6.43
CA THR A 147 0.32 13.85 -6.32
C THR A 147 -0.13 13.73 -4.86
N LEU A 148 0.43 12.79 -4.08
CA LEU A 148 0.13 12.67 -2.66
C LEU A 148 0.50 13.93 -1.87
N ALA A 149 1.60 14.60 -2.24
CA ALA A 149 2.01 15.86 -1.62
C ALA A 149 0.99 17.00 -1.79
N LYS A 150 0.04 16.88 -2.73
CA LYS A 150 -1.06 17.85 -2.89
C LYS A 150 -2.07 17.79 -1.73
N PHE A 151 -2.15 16.68 -1.00
CA PHE A 151 -3.03 16.56 0.17
C PHE A 151 -2.42 17.21 1.42
N LYS A 152 -2.67 18.53 1.58
CA LYS A 152 -2.05 19.38 2.62
C LYS A 152 -2.35 19.00 4.07
N HIS A 153 -3.33 18.14 4.31
CA HIS A 153 -3.78 17.75 5.65
C HIS A 153 -3.72 16.23 5.87
N LEU A 154 -3.12 15.48 4.95
CA LEU A 154 -3.04 14.03 5.02
C LEU A 154 -2.11 13.61 6.17
N LYS A 155 -2.68 12.92 7.15
CA LYS A 155 -1.99 12.39 8.34
C LYS A 155 -1.80 10.88 8.28
N SER A 156 -2.71 10.18 7.59
CA SER A 156 -2.71 8.72 7.50
C SER A 156 -2.84 8.24 6.07
N LEU A 157 -2.01 7.28 5.69
CA LEU A 157 -2.06 6.64 4.37
C LEU A 157 -1.97 5.11 4.51
N ASP A 158 -3.02 4.45 4.04
CA ASP A 158 -3.05 2.99 3.94
C ASP A 158 -2.89 2.59 2.48
N LEU A 159 -1.97 1.66 2.21
CA LEU A 159 -1.55 1.31 0.85
C LEU A 159 -1.25 -0.19 0.77
N THR A 160 -1.60 -0.81 -0.36
CA THR A 160 -1.17 -2.17 -0.67
C THR A 160 0.17 -2.14 -1.42
N ILE A 161 1.12 -2.95 -0.94
CA ILE A 161 2.49 -3.05 -1.43
C ILE A 161 2.88 -4.52 -1.57
N ASP A 162 3.48 -4.85 -2.70
CA ASP A 162 4.09 -6.16 -2.93
C ASP A 162 5.60 -6.01 -2.90
N VAL A 163 6.22 -6.64 -1.90
CA VAL A 163 7.67 -6.65 -1.75
C VAL A 163 8.21 -7.84 -2.53
N ILE A 164 9.29 -7.65 -3.28
CA ILE A 164 10.03 -8.67 -3.99
C ILE A 164 11.41 -8.79 -3.33
N ILE A 165 11.73 -9.95 -2.78
CA ILE A 165 13.04 -10.22 -2.19
C ILE A 165 13.92 -10.90 -3.25
N CYS A 166 15.00 -10.22 -3.63
CA CYS A 166 15.88 -10.64 -4.72
C CYS A 166 16.89 -11.70 -4.27
N ASP A 167 17.36 -11.57 -3.03
CA ASP A 167 18.26 -12.54 -2.43
C ASP A 167 17.44 -13.65 -1.77
N GLU A 168 17.57 -14.89 -2.28
CA GLU A 168 17.21 -16.02 -1.43
C GLU A 168 18.18 -16.00 -0.23
N PRO A 169 17.67 -15.91 1.02
CA PRO A 169 18.50 -16.34 2.14
C PRO A 169 18.92 -17.76 1.80
N LEU A 170 20.23 -18.06 1.91
CA LEU A 170 20.82 -19.37 1.62
C LEU A 170 19.80 -20.44 1.98
N SER A 171 19.18 -21.04 0.96
CA SER A 171 17.98 -21.83 1.18
C SER A 171 18.30 -22.94 2.19
N ASP A 172 17.27 -23.53 2.78
CA ASP A 172 17.42 -24.86 3.37
C ASP A 172 17.75 -25.85 2.26
N ALA A 173 18.96 -25.75 1.70
CA ALA A 173 19.61 -26.77 0.92
C ALA A 173 19.44 -28.01 1.76
N HIS A 174 18.60 -28.92 1.25
CA HIS A 174 18.24 -30.17 1.89
C HIS A 174 19.47 -30.70 2.60
N GLN A 175 19.38 -30.87 3.93
CA GLN A 175 20.47 -31.34 4.77
C GLN A 175 21.19 -32.47 4.04
N ASN A 176 22.29 -32.13 3.37
CA ASN A 176 22.96 -33.09 2.54
C ASN A 176 23.63 -33.99 3.56
N ARG A 177 23.12 -35.22 3.74
CA ARG A 177 23.56 -36.14 4.82
C ARG A 177 25.06 -36.41 4.79
N ASN A 178 25.74 -36.00 3.73
CA ASN A 178 27.17 -36.12 3.50
C ASN A 178 28.00 -34.88 3.91
N LEU A 179 27.38 -33.80 4.41
CA LEU A 179 28.11 -32.62 4.91
C LEU A 179 28.82 -32.93 6.23
N LYS A 180 30.12 -32.63 6.31
CA LYS A 180 30.91 -32.76 7.53
C LYS A 180 30.36 -31.84 8.62
N ARG A 181 30.31 -32.31 9.86
CA ARG A 181 29.78 -31.57 11.03
C ARG A 181 30.40 -30.18 11.19
N SER A 182 31.70 -30.01 10.94
CA SER A 182 32.39 -28.71 11.00
C SER A 182 31.90 -27.72 9.92
N THR A 183 31.56 -28.22 8.73
CA THR A 183 30.96 -27.42 7.65
C THR A 183 29.53 -27.01 8.01
N MET A 184 28.78 -27.90 8.65
CA MET A 184 27.43 -27.60 9.14
C MET A 184 27.44 -26.57 10.28
N GLU A 185 28.39 -26.67 11.22
CA GLU A 185 28.57 -25.69 12.30
C GLU A 185 28.99 -24.32 11.76
N ALA A 186 29.90 -24.26 10.79
CA ALA A 186 30.28 -23.01 10.12
C ALA A 186 29.10 -22.40 9.33
N GLN A 187 28.30 -23.21 8.63
CA GLN A 187 27.10 -22.75 7.95
C GLN A 187 26.05 -22.23 8.94
N ASN A 188 25.85 -22.92 10.08
CA ASN A 188 24.91 -22.47 11.12
C ASN A 188 25.36 -21.17 11.80
N LEU A 189 26.66 -20.98 12.00
CA LEU A 189 27.24 -19.73 12.50
C LEU A 189 27.07 -18.59 11.49
N ALA A 190 27.34 -18.85 10.20
CA ALA A 190 27.09 -17.88 9.13
C ALA A 190 25.61 -17.50 9.04
N ARG A 191 24.69 -18.46 9.22
CA ARG A 191 23.24 -18.23 9.24
C ARG A 191 22.77 -17.34 10.39
N ARG A 192 23.36 -17.45 11.59
CA ARG A 192 22.96 -16.66 12.77
C ARG A 192 23.21 -15.15 12.61
N GLY A 193 24.05 -14.74 11.67
CA GLY A 193 24.32 -13.34 11.37
C GLY A 193 23.60 -12.81 10.13
N GLN A 194 22.82 -13.63 9.42
CA GLN A 194 22.14 -13.20 8.19
C GLN A 194 20.73 -12.68 8.49
N PRO A 195 20.31 -11.59 7.82
CA PRO A 195 18.93 -11.10 7.90
C PRO A 195 17.96 -12.18 7.43
N SER A 196 16.85 -12.33 8.14
CA SER A 196 15.73 -13.16 7.72
C SER A 196 14.95 -12.50 6.57
N ARG A 197 14.11 -13.27 5.88
CA ARG A 197 13.16 -12.70 4.88
C ARG A 197 12.24 -11.64 5.49
N ASN A 198 11.85 -11.82 6.75
CA ASN A 198 11.03 -10.85 7.45
C ASN A 198 11.80 -9.54 7.70
N ASP A 199 13.11 -9.60 7.94
CA ASP A 199 13.94 -8.40 8.08
C ASP A 199 14.02 -7.62 6.77
N PHE A 200 14.15 -8.32 5.63
CA PHE A 200 14.08 -7.67 4.31
C PHE A 200 12.71 -7.07 4.01
N LEU A 201 11.62 -7.77 4.35
CA LEU A 201 10.25 -7.26 4.22
C LEU A 201 10.05 -5.98 5.02
N LEU A 202 10.41 -5.99 6.31
CA LEU A 202 10.30 -4.84 7.19
C LEU A 202 11.21 -3.68 6.73
N SER A 203 12.41 -3.99 6.22
CA SER A 203 13.30 -2.98 5.64
C SER A 203 12.70 -2.32 4.40
N ALA A 204 12.08 -3.10 3.49
CA ALA A 204 11.44 -2.58 2.30
C ALA A 204 10.23 -1.71 2.65
N MET A 205 9.39 -2.18 3.57
CA MET A 205 8.24 -1.42 4.08
C MET A 205 8.67 -0.11 4.78
N LYS A 206 9.73 -0.15 5.58
CA LYS A 206 10.31 1.06 6.18
C LYS A 206 10.76 2.05 5.11
N ALA A 207 11.48 1.58 4.10
CA ALA A 207 11.94 2.45 3.02
C ALA A 207 10.77 3.07 2.23
N ALA A 208 9.71 2.30 1.94
CA ALA A 208 8.50 2.83 1.32
C ALA A 208 7.88 3.95 2.17
N ALA A 209 7.72 3.73 3.47
CA ALA A 209 7.16 4.71 4.39
C ALA A 209 8.05 5.96 4.57
N VAL A 210 9.38 5.80 4.60
CA VAL A 210 10.33 6.93 4.57
C VAL A 210 10.10 7.79 3.32
N LEU A 211 10.07 7.18 2.14
CA LEU A 211 9.84 7.90 0.87
C LEU A 211 8.50 8.66 0.88
N MET A 212 7.43 8.05 1.41
CA MET A 212 6.13 8.70 1.57
C MET A 212 6.20 9.91 2.50
N VAL A 213 6.86 9.80 3.65
CA VAL A 213 6.99 10.89 4.63
C VAL A 213 7.87 12.03 4.12
N GLU A 214 8.94 11.72 3.36
CA GLU A 214 9.80 12.74 2.73
C GLU A 214 9.02 13.63 1.77
N HIS A 215 8.10 13.04 1.00
CA HIS A 215 7.31 13.78 0.01
C HIS A 215 6.05 14.39 0.60
N VAL A 216 5.50 13.80 1.66
CA VAL A 216 4.29 14.25 2.35
C VAL A 216 4.58 14.43 3.84
N PRO A 217 5.21 15.55 4.24
CA PRO A 217 5.66 15.76 5.62
C PRO A 217 4.54 15.87 6.66
N THR A 218 3.28 15.90 6.24
CA THR A 218 2.11 15.88 7.14
C THR A 218 1.74 14.47 7.58
N LEU A 219 2.27 13.43 6.94
CA LEU A 219 2.04 12.05 7.31
C LEU A 219 2.63 11.74 8.70
N GLU A 220 1.79 11.09 9.50
CA GLU A 220 2.08 10.70 10.89
C GLU A 220 2.11 9.17 11.04
N SER A 221 1.28 8.45 10.29
CA SER A 221 1.17 6.98 10.40
C SER A 221 0.42 6.36 9.22
N GLY A 222 0.26 5.05 9.23
CA GLY A 222 -0.64 4.36 8.32
C GLY A 222 -0.42 2.86 8.34
N TYR A 223 -0.93 2.19 7.31
CA TYR A 223 -0.77 0.76 7.15
C TYR A 223 -0.23 0.38 5.78
N LEU A 224 0.72 -0.54 5.76
CA LEU A 224 1.18 -1.22 4.56
C LEU A 224 0.57 -2.62 4.53
N TRP A 225 -0.25 -2.87 3.52
CA TRP A 225 -0.87 -4.17 3.28
C TRP A 225 0.02 -4.97 2.35
N SER A 226 0.29 -6.22 2.72
CA SER A 226 0.95 -7.20 1.86
C SER A 226 -0.02 -8.33 1.56
N LEU A 227 -0.21 -8.60 0.27
CA LEU A 227 -0.95 -9.74 -0.20
C LEU A 227 0.02 -10.91 -0.33
N ARG A 228 -0.30 -12.04 0.32
CA ARG A 228 0.32 -13.36 0.15
C ARG A 228 1.78 -13.35 -0.31
N PHE A 229 2.70 -12.96 0.56
CA PHE A 229 4.12 -13.18 0.30
C PHE A 229 4.45 -14.67 0.50
N ASN A 230 4.43 -15.42 -0.61
CA ASN A 230 4.47 -16.90 -0.76
C ASN A 230 5.64 -17.64 -0.08
N ARG A 231 6.47 -16.92 0.68
CA ARG A 231 7.74 -17.35 1.23
C ARG A 231 8.05 -16.82 2.64
N VAL A 232 7.21 -15.94 3.19
CA VAL A 232 7.15 -15.58 4.62
C VAL A 232 5.91 -16.22 5.26
N TYR A 233 4.83 -16.37 4.49
CA TYR A 233 3.60 -17.00 4.93
C TYR A 233 3.43 -18.38 4.27
N PRO A 234 2.68 -19.31 4.90
CA PRO A 234 2.40 -20.62 4.31
C PRO A 234 1.75 -20.50 2.92
N ALA A 235 2.10 -21.38 1.99
CA ALA A 235 1.56 -21.38 0.62
C ALA A 235 0.02 -21.55 0.55
N ASP A 236 -0.57 -22.14 1.59
CA ASP A 236 -2.03 -22.31 1.73
C ASP A 236 -2.70 -21.17 2.51
N ASP A 237 -1.97 -20.09 2.82
CA ASP A 237 -2.49 -18.99 3.62
C ASP A 237 -3.24 -17.97 2.75
N ASP A 238 -4.57 -17.96 2.91
CA ASP A 238 -5.51 -17.09 2.20
C ASP A 238 -5.72 -15.74 2.91
N ARG A 239 -4.69 -15.30 3.63
CA ARG A 239 -4.76 -14.11 4.47
C ARG A 239 -3.98 -12.94 3.87
N SER A 240 -4.57 -11.77 4.07
CA SER A 240 -3.93 -10.49 3.88
C SER A 240 -3.27 -10.05 5.18
N TYR A 241 -2.10 -9.45 5.05
CA TYR A 241 -1.27 -9.03 6.17
C TYR A 241 -1.14 -7.53 6.20
N ARG A 242 -1.17 -6.96 7.40
CA ARG A 242 -1.08 -5.52 7.59
C ARG A 242 -0.03 -5.16 8.60
N TYR A 243 0.81 -4.20 8.22
CA TYR A 243 1.91 -3.68 9.00
C TYR A 243 1.64 -2.22 9.34
N PHE A 244 1.53 -1.91 10.63
CA PHE A 244 1.42 -0.54 11.10
C PHE A 244 2.78 0.15 10.98
N TRP A 245 2.79 1.34 10.41
CA TRP A 245 3.95 2.21 10.40
C TRP A 245 3.62 3.54 11.05
N LYS A 246 4.64 4.14 11.66
CA LYS A 246 4.50 5.43 12.34
C LYS A 246 5.75 6.27 12.14
N ARG A 247 5.53 7.57 11.95
CA ARG A 247 6.58 8.57 12.05
C ARG A 247 6.84 8.91 13.51
N GLU A 248 8.10 8.83 13.91
CA GLU A 248 8.57 9.26 15.21
C GLU A 248 9.40 10.53 15.02
N SER A 249 9.02 11.60 15.69
CA SER A 249 9.77 12.86 15.68
C SER A 249 10.50 13.02 17.01
N SER A 250 11.79 13.37 16.94
CA SER A 250 12.59 13.73 18.10
C SER A 250 12.39 15.20 18.47
N GLU A 251 12.81 15.57 19.68
CA GLU A 251 12.76 16.95 20.18
C GLU A 251 13.61 17.91 19.32
N ASP A 252 14.67 17.41 18.68
CA ASP A 252 15.56 18.18 17.81
C ASP A 252 15.00 18.42 16.39
N GLY A 253 13.77 17.96 16.12
CA GLY A 253 13.14 18.09 14.80
C GLY A 253 13.58 17.04 13.78
N ASN A 254 14.44 16.09 14.17
CA ASN A 254 14.72 14.90 13.37
C ASN A 254 13.52 13.95 13.42
N TRP A 255 13.37 13.11 12.40
CA TRP A 255 12.34 12.09 12.38
C TRP A 255 12.86 10.78 11.82
N ASP A 256 12.26 9.68 12.26
CA ASP A 256 12.45 8.34 11.69
C ASP A 256 11.08 7.68 11.51
N VAL A 257 11.06 6.56 10.80
CA VAL A 257 9.88 5.70 10.64
C VAL A 257 10.12 4.38 11.35
N THR A 258 9.15 3.97 12.15
CA THR A 258 9.09 2.64 12.76
C THR A 258 8.00 1.81 12.08
N ILE A 259 8.30 0.53 11.85
CA ILE A 259 7.33 -0.48 11.43
C ILE A 259 7.09 -1.39 12.63
N SER A 260 5.82 -1.61 12.97
CA SER A 260 5.43 -2.54 14.02
C SER A 260 5.88 -3.96 13.66
N ASP A 261 6.49 -4.64 14.64
CA ASP A 261 6.80 -6.07 14.56
C ASP A 261 5.53 -6.94 14.70
N THR A 262 4.48 -6.37 15.27
CA THR A 262 3.17 -7.01 15.42
C THR A 262 2.42 -6.92 14.10
N ILE A 263 2.18 -8.08 13.49
CA ILE A 263 1.52 -8.22 12.20
C ILE A 263 0.05 -8.55 12.43
N GLU A 264 -0.83 -7.74 11.85
CA GLU A 264 -2.27 -8.04 11.84
C GLU A 264 -2.61 -8.95 10.66
N ARG A 265 -3.51 -9.91 10.90
CA ARG A 265 -3.86 -10.95 9.93
C ARG A 265 -5.35 -10.90 9.66
N PHE A 266 -5.71 -10.79 8.39
CA PHE A 266 -7.07 -10.72 7.93
C PHE A 266 -7.30 -11.84 6.93
N HIS A 267 -8.42 -12.55 7.00
CA HIS A 267 -8.81 -13.39 5.87
C HIS A 267 -9.07 -12.48 4.66
N ASP A 268 -8.73 -12.91 3.43
CA ASP A 268 -8.96 -12.08 2.23
C ASP A 268 -10.42 -11.63 2.09
N ARG A 269 -11.37 -12.41 2.63
CA ARG A 269 -12.80 -12.06 2.75
C ARG A 269 -13.12 -10.89 3.70
N ALA A 270 -12.19 -10.46 4.56
CA ALA A 270 -12.35 -9.29 5.41
C ALA A 270 -11.85 -8.00 4.73
N MET A 271 -10.93 -8.13 3.78
CA MET A 271 -10.50 -7.05 2.88
C MET A 271 -11.57 -6.73 1.84
N ILE A 272 -12.20 -7.78 1.32
CA ILE A 272 -13.42 -7.71 0.52
C ILE A 272 -14.61 -7.78 1.50
N ASN A 273 -14.83 -6.73 2.28
CA ASN A 273 -15.97 -6.68 3.22
C ASN A 273 -17.30 -6.55 2.45
N GLU A 274 -17.70 -7.59 1.69
CA GLU A 274 -18.95 -7.67 0.91
C GLU A 274 -20.21 -7.46 1.77
N ASP A 275 -20.07 -7.52 3.09
CA ASP A 275 -21.16 -7.49 4.04
C ASP A 275 -21.13 -6.24 4.95
N GLY A 276 -20.12 -5.37 4.81
CA GLY A 276 -20.00 -4.10 5.55
C GLY A 276 -19.94 -4.20 7.08
N SER A 277 -19.63 -5.37 7.65
CA SER A 277 -19.50 -5.52 9.11
C SER A 277 -18.08 -5.15 9.57
N ALA A 278 -17.98 -4.16 10.46
CA ALA A 278 -16.77 -3.84 11.22
C ALA A 278 -16.65 -4.74 12.46
#